data_AF-A0AA89C5Q7-F1
#
_entry.id   AF-A0AA89C5Q7-F1
#
_cell.length_a   1.000
_cell.length_b   1.000
_cell.length_c   1.000
_cell.angle_alpha   90.00
_cell.angle_beta   90.00
_cell.angle_gamma   90.00
#
_symmetry.space_group_name_H-M   'P 1'
#
loop_
_entity.id
_entity.type
_entity.pdbx_description
1 polymer ?
#
loop_
_entity_poly.entity_id
_entity_poly.type
_entity_poly.pdbx_seq_one_letter_code
_entity_poly.pdbx_strand_id
1 'polypeptide(L)'
;MLVSGIVIRFFADNEYVNSAESEMKTLIKNAMTTASIGDTSTVENFSLSESLEGLGIALIVLGVFFLTISIFGFLGGCCKIKIMLIVLDDAVKQQLKDKSLKKYTGLGGINLESLTWNGVMMQFKCCGVDGYQDFKTYSPDWEHTGIQIYGSGTYNIDMPLACCKTLSSSAAPACAQASSDENYKTKVGCCYDR
;
A
#
# COMPACT_ATOMS: atom_id res chain seq x y z
N MET A 1 10.10 -17.26 4.94
CA MET A 1 11.26 -16.41 5.31
C MET A 1 11.92 -16.86 6.59
N LEU A 2 11.17 -17.14 7.68
CA LEU A 2 11.74 -17.66 8.94
C LEU A 2 12.55 -18.97 8.76
N VAL A 3 11.98 -19.98 8.09
CA VAL A 3 12.66 -21.27 7.83
C VAL A 3 13.91 -21.09 6.95
N SER A 4 13.85 -20.20 5.95
CA SER A 4 14.98 -19.90 5.08
C SER A 4 16.12 -19.20 5.85
N GLY A 5 15.81 -18.27 6.77
CA GLY A 5 16.83 -17.63 7.62
C GLY A 5 17.47 -18.60 8.62
N ILE A 6 16.69 -19.51 9.20
CA ILE A 6 17.20 -20.59 10.08
C ILE A 6 18.14 -21.51 9.31
N VAL A 7 17.72 -21.95 8.11
CA VAL A 7 18.54 -22.79 7.23
C VAL A 7 19.83 -22.07 6.87
N ILE A 8 19.80 -20.81 6.40
CA ILE A 8 21.01 -20.06 6.04
C ILE A 8 21.99 -19.95 7.22
N ARG A 9 21.48 -19.68 8.43
CA ARG A 9 22.32 -19.62 9.64
C ARG A 9 22.96 -20.96 9.99
N PHE A 10 22.20 -22.05 9.98
CA PHE A 10 22.72 -23.39 10.27
C PHE A 10 23.66 -23.91 9.18
N PHE A 11 23.49 -23.47 7.93
CA PHE A 11 24.38 -23.84 6.84
C PHE A 11 25.68 -23.02 6.83
N ALA A 12 25.70 -21.78 7.33
CA ALA A 12 26.91 -20.96 7.42
C ALA A 12 27.98 -21.55 8.38
N ASP A 13 27.55 -22.22 9.45
CA ASP A 13 28.44 -22.86 10.44
C ASP A 13 28.92 -24.27 10.02
N ASN A 14 28.53 -24.76 8.84
CA ASN A 14 28.81 -26.13 8.42
C ASN A 14 30.20 -26.25 7.77
N GLU A 15 30.94 -27.31 8.14
CA GLU A 15 32.30 -27.62 7.67
C GLU A 15 32.39 -27.69 6.13
N TYR A 16 31.32 -28.12 5.46
CA TYR A 16 31.24 -28.18 3.99
C TYR A 16 31.26 -26.79 3.32
N VAL A 17 30.66 -25.78 3.95
CA VAL A 17 30.60 -24.41 3.38
C VAL A 17 31.95 -23.72 3.54
N ASN A 18 32.62 -23.92 4.68
CA ASN A 18 33.98 -23.42 4.90
C ASN A 18 34.99 -24.07 3.92
N SER A 19 34.83 -25.36 3.63
CA SER A 19 35.65 -26.03 2.61
C SER A 19 35.40 -25.46 1.21
N ALA A 20 34.13 -25.27 0.82
CA ALA A 20 33.78 -24.68 -0.48
C ALA A 20 34.22 -23.21 -0.64
N GLU A 21 34.16 -22.43 0.44
CA GLU A 21 34.65 -21.05 0.47
C GLU A 21 36.17 -20.98 0.19
N SER A 22 36.95 -21.91 0.75
CA SER A 22 38.40 -21.94 0.53
C SER A 22 38.79 -22.28 -0.91
N GLU A 23 38.10 -23.24 -1.55
CA GLU A 23 38.33 -23.60 -2.95
C GLU A 23 37.93 -22.47 -3.89
N MET A 24 36.79 -21.82 -3.62
CA MET A 24 36.28 -20.73 -4.43
C MET A 24 37.16 -19.47 -4.31
N LYS A 25 37.67 -19.13 -3.12
CA LYS A 25 38.67 -18.06 -2.93
C LYS A 25 39.94 -18.34 -3.74
N THR A 26 40.38 -19.59 -3.80
CA THR A 26 41.59 -20.00 -4.54
C THR A 26 41.39 -19.87 -6.06
N LEU A 27 40.25 -20.32 -6.58
CA LEU A 27 39.91 -20.19 -8.01
C LEU A 27 39.77 -18.74 -8.44
N ILE A 28 39.10 -17.92 -7.63
CA ILE A 28 38.92 -16.49 -7.88
C ILE A 28 40.27 -15.75 -7.82
N LYS A 29 41.13 -16.07 -6.85
CA LYS A 29 42.49 -15.50 -6.75
C LYS A 29 43.26 -15.81 -8.03
N ASN A 30 43.31 -17.07 -8.46
CA ASN A 30 44.00 -17.48 -9.68
C ASN A 30 43.47 -16.81 -10.96
N ALA A 31 42.14 -16.66 -11.08
CA ALA A 31 41.52 -15.96 -12.20
C ALA A 31 41.87 -14.45 -12.22
N MET A 32 41.89 -13.79 -11.07
CA MET A 32 42.28 -12.38 -10.96
C MET A 32 43.77 -12.15 -11.23
N THR A 33 44.66 -13.01 -10.70
CA THR A 33 46.10 -12.91 -11.01
C THR A 33 46.37 -13.13 -12.49
N THR A 34 45.60 -14.00 -13.15
CA THR A 34 45.72 -14.27 -14.60
C THR A 34 45.17 -13.11 -15.44
N ALA A 35 44.13 -12.41 -14.96
CA ALA A 35 43.52 -11.29 -15.68
C ALA A 35 44.24 -9.94 -15.47
N SER A 36 45.20 -9.84 -14.53
CA SER A 36 45.84 -8.56 -14.12
C SER A 36 44.83 -7.46 -13.73
N ILE A 37 43.65 -7.87 -13.22
CA ILE A 37 42.60 -6.96 -12.75
C ILE A 37 42.74 -6.84 -11.22
N GLY A 38 43.36 -5.74 -10.77
CA GLY A 38 43.24 -5.23 -9.40
C GLY A 38 43.87 -6.07 -8.28
N ASP A 39 43.95 -5.43 -7.11
CA ASP A 39 44.65 -5.91 -5.92
C ASP A 39 43.96 -7.13 -5.26
N THR A 40 44.72 -8.23 -5.10
CA THR A 40 44.29 -9.50 -4.50
C THR A 40 43.81 -9.40 -3.05
N SER A 41 44.05 -8.26 -2.41
CA SER A 41 43.61 -7.92 -1.06
C SER A 41 42.08 -7.83 -0.89
N THR A 42 41.32 -7.63 -1.98
CA THR A 42 39.84 -7.58 -1.93
C THR A 42 39.17 -8.95 -1.75
N VAL A 43 39.81 -10.04 -2.18
CA VAL A 43 39.26 -11.41 -2.09
C VAL A 43 39.48 -12.00 -0.69
N GLU A 44 40.55 -11.59 -0.01
CA GLU A 44 40.86 -12.05 1.35
C GLU A 44 39.88 -11.50 2.39
N ASN A 45 39.23 -10.37 2.09
CA ASN A 45 38.23 -9.73 2.95
C ASN A 45 36.78 -10.15 2.68
N PHE A 46 36.53 -11.00 1.68
CA PHE A 46 35.17 -11.48 1.40
C PHE A 46 34.89 -12.75 2.21
N SER A 47 34.35 -12.58 3.42
CA SER A 47 33.89 -13.69 4.26
C SER A 47 32.41 -13.97 3.97
N LEU A 48 32.14 -15.11 3.32
CA LEU A 48 30.77 -15.52 3.01
C LEU A 48 29.97 -15.82 4.28
N SER A 49 30.63 -16.36 5.30
CA SER A 49 30.10 -16.55 6.65
C SER A 49 29.53 -15.26 7.24
N GLU A 50 30.30 -14.16 7.19
CA GLU A 50 29.91 -12.86 7.74
C GLU A 50 28.72 -12.23 6.99
N SER A 51 28.66 -12.43 5.67
CA SER A 51 27.51 -11.99 4.85
C SER A 51 26.25 -12.83 5.07
N LEU A 52 26.39 -14.14 5.27
CA LEU A 52 25.28 -15.06 5.52
C LEU A 52 24.71 -14.92 6.94
N GLU A 53 25.54 -14.60 7.93
CA GLU A 53 25.11 -14.29 9.30
C GLU A 53 24.22 -13.03 9.33
N GLY A 54 24.65 -11.95 8.69
CA GLY A 54 23.89 -10.69 8.62
C GLY A 54 22.56 -10.86 7.90
N LEU A 55 22.55 -11.55 6.75
CA LEU A 55 21.34 -11.83 5.99
C LEU A 55 20.38 -12.77 6.75
N GLY A 56 20.92 -13.78 7.44
CA GLY A 56 20.15 -14.74 8.23
C GLY A 56 19.38 -14.06 9.36
N ILE A 57 20.04 -13.17 10.12
CA ILE A 57 19.39 -12.41 11.21
C ILE A 57 18.30 -11.48 10.65
N ALA A 58 18.57 -10.77 9.54
CA ALA A 58 17.59 -9.89 8.92
C ALA A 58 16.32 -10.64 8.49
N LEU A 59 16.46 -11.82 7.89
CA LEU A 59 15.34 -12.66 7.47
C LEU A 59 14.56 -13.26 8.65
N ILE A 60 15.22 -13.52 9.78
CA ILE A 60 14.56 -13.98 11.02
C ILE A 60 13.71 -12.85 11.60
N VAL A 61 14.25 -11.64 11.75
CA VAL A 61 13.51 -10.48 12.29
C VAL A 61 12.28 -10.17 11.43
N LEU A 62 12.46 -10.12 10.11
CA LEU A 62 11.38 -9.92 9.16
C LEU A 62 10.34 -11.05 9.22
N GLY A 63 10.80 -12.29 9.38
CA GLY A 63 9.92 -13.46 9.57
C GLY A 63 9.08 -13.39 10.85
N VAL A 64 9.67 -12.97 11.96
CA VAL A 64 8.95 -12.80 13.25
C VAL A 64 7.89 -11.70 13.12
N PHE A 65 8.21 -10.59 12.46
CA PHE A 65 7.25 -9.51 12.22
C PHE A 65 5.99 -10.02 11.48
N PHE A 66 6.17 -10.75 10.38
CA PHE A 66 5.02 -11.33 9.66
C PHE A 66 4.26 -12.39 10.46
N LEU A 67 4.95 -13.16 11.31
CA LEU A 67 4.33 -14.13 12.21
C LEU A 67 3.43 -13.43 13.24
N THR A 68 3.91 -12.32 13.84
CA THR A 68 3.09 -11.54 14.77
C THR A 68 1.82 -10.99 14.12
N ILE A 69 1.94 -10.40 12.93
CA ILE A 69 0.78 -9.90 12.16
C ILE A 69 -0.21 -11.04 11.88
N SER A 70 0.30 -12.22 11.54
CA SER A 70 -0.53 -13.40 11.27
C SER A 70 -1.28 -13.89 12.51
N ILE A 71 -0.64 -13.87 13.70
CA ILE A 71 -1.30 -14.21 14.96
C ILE A 71 -2.40 -13.20 15.29
N PHE A 72 -2.13 -11.89 15.15
CA PHE A 72 -3.15 -10.87 15.37
C PHE A 72 -4.32 -11.00 14.39
N GLY A 73 -4.05 -11.31 13.12
CA GLY A 73 -5.08 -11.59 12.12
C GLY A 73 -5.88 -12.86 12.41
N PHE A 74 -5.22 -13.93 12.85
CA PHE A 74 -5.85 -15.21 13.19
C PHE A 74 -6.73 -15.09 14.43
N LEU A 75 -6.25 -14.40 15.49
CA LEU A 75 -7.04 -14.14 16.70
C LEU A 75 -8.22 -13.20 16.41
N GLY A 76 -8.04 -12.19 15.55
CA GLY A 76 -9.12 -11.31 15.09
C GLY A 76 -10.22 -12.06 14.32
N GLY A 77 -9.83 -13.01 13.44
CA GLY A 77 -10.76 -13.81 12.65
C GLY A 77 -11.45 -14.94 13.41
N CYS A 78 -10.71 -15.70 14.24
CA CYS A 78 -11.24 -16.87 14.96
C CYS A 78 -12.16 -16.50 16.13
N CYS A 79 -11.87 -15.43 16.86
CA CYS A 79 -12.61 -15.09 18.07
C CYS A 79 -13.89 -14.27 17.82
N LYS A 80 -14.21 -13.91 16.56
CA LYS A 80 -15.43 -13.13 16.19
C LYS A 80 -15.74 -12.02 17.20
N ILE A 81 -14.71 -11.28 17.63
CA ILE A 81 -14.87 -10.17 18.58
C ILE A 81 -15.44 -8.99 17.78
N LYS A 82 -16.73 -9.06 17.46
CA LYS A 82 -17.44 -8.06 16.66
C LYS A 82 -17.24 -6.66 17.23
N ILE A 83 -17.17 -6.54 18.55
CA ILE A 83 -16.97 -5.25 19.24
C ILE A 83 -15.60 -4.63 18.92
N MET A 84 -14.52 -5.43 18.84
CA MET A 84 -13.18 -4.90 18.52
C MET A 84 -13.07 -4.51 17.04
N LEU A 85 -13.71 -5.28 16.14
CA LEU A 85 -13.79 -4.93 14.72
C LEU A 85 -14.60 -3.66 14.50
N ILE A 86 -15.74 -3.48 15.17
CA ILE A 86 -16.54 -2.26 15.07
C ILE A 86 -15.76 -1.03 15.55
N VAL A 87 -15.07 -1.12 16.69
CA VAL A 87 -14.26 0.01 17.20
C VAL A 87 -13.09 0.33 16.28
N LEU A 88 -12.46 -0.70 15.69
CA LEU A 88 -11.39 -0.52 14.73
C LEU A 88 -11.92 0.10 13.42
N ASP A 89 -13.05 -0.37 12.92
CA ASP A 89 -13.69 0.15 11.72
C ASP A 89 -14.08 1.62 11.93
N ASP A 90 -14.69 1.97 13.05
CA ASP A 90 -15.02 3.36 13.38
C ASP A 90 -13.75 4.23 13.48
N ALA A 91 -12.70 3.75 14.16
CA ALA A 91 -11.45 4.48 14.27
C ALA A 91 -10.78 4.68 12.91
N VAL A 92 -10.77 3.66 12.06
CA VAL A 92 -10.19 3.71 10.71
C VAL A 92 -11.01 4.63 9.82
N LYS A 93 -12.35 4.53 9.84
CA LYS A 93 -13.25 5.43 9.12
C LYS A 93 -13.01 6.88 9.50
N GLN A 94 -12.87 7.19 10.80
CA GLN A 94 -12.58 8.55 11.26
C GLN A 94 -11.20 9.04 10.80
N GLN A 95 -10.16 8.21 10.86
CA GLN A 95 -8.85 8.59 10.32
C GLN A 95 -8.91 8.87 8.82
N LEU A 96 -9.64 8.05 8.06
CA LEU A 96 -9.84 8.25 6.63
C LEU A 96 -10.57 9.57 6.35
N LYS A 97 -11.59 9.92 7.13
CA LYS A 97 -12.31 11.20 7.02
C LYS A 97 -11.41 12.39 7.38
N ASP A 98 -10.81 12.40 8.55
CA ASP A 98 -10.10 13.56 9.09
C ASP A 98 -8.71 13.80 8.48
N LYS A 99 -8.02 12.74 8.04
CA LYS A 99 -6.65 12.83 7.51
C LYS A 99 -6.59 12.74 6.00
N SER A 100 -7.38 11.85 5.41
CA SER A 100 -7.31 11.56 3.98
C SER A 100 -8.29 12.43 3.20
N LEU A 101 -9.59 12.38 3.52
CA LEU A 101 -10.59 13.20 2.84
C LEU A 101 -10.39 14.69 3.04
N LYS A 102 -9.78 15.11 4.15
CA LYS A 102 -9.44 16.54 4.38
C LYS A 102 -8.60 17.17 3.27
N LYS A 103 -7.70 16.40 2.67
CA LYS A 103 -6.82 16.87 1.59
C LYS A 103 -7.36 16.53 0.19
N TYR A 104 -8.56 15.97 0.12
CA TYR A 104 -9.18 15.67 -1.16
C TYR A 104 -9.56 16.98 -1.86
N THR A 105 -9.14 17.14 -3.12
CA THR A 105 -9.38 18.35 -3.92
C THR A 105 -10.16 18.05 -5.21
N GLY A 106 -10.65 16.83 -5.39
CA GLY A 106 -11.46 16.45 -6.56
C GLY A 106 -10.72 15.66 -7.64
N LEU A 107 -11.37 15.51 -8.80
CA LEU A 107 -10.86 14.70 -9.92
C LEU A 107 -9.59 15.27 -10.57
N GLY A 108 -9.46 16.60 -10.59
CA GLY A 108 -8.28 17.30 -11.09
C GLY A 108 -7.13 17.43 -10.08
N GLY A 109 -7.31 16.94 -8.85
CA GLY A 109 -6.28 16.99 -7.82
C GLY A 109 -5.11 16.08 -8.15
N ILE A 110 -3.89 16.65 -8.15
CA ILE A 110 -2.63 15.90 -8.37
C ILE A 110 -2.02 15.37 -7.07
N ASN A 111 -2.62 15.66 -5.93
CA ASN A 111 -2.17 15.14 -4.65
C ASN A 111 -2.53 13.66 -4.48
N LEU A 112 -1.73 12.96 -3.68
CA LEU A 112 -1.84 11.52 -3.48
C LEU A 112 -3.23 11.14 -2.98
N GLU A 113 -3.77 11.91 -2.03
CA GLU A 113 -5.08 11.63 -1.44
C GLU A 113 -6.19 11.70 -2.50
N SER A 114 -6.19 12.73 -3.35
CA SER A 114 -7.15 12.84 -4.46
C SER A 114 -7.02 11.70 -5.45
N LEU A 115 -5.80 11.38 -5.89
CA LEU A 115 -5.57 10.29 -6.83
C LEU A 115 -6.02 8.94 -6.27
N THR A 116 -5.64 8.66 -5.02
CA THR A 116 -6.01 7.43 -4.33
C THR A 116 -7.53 7.33 -4.17
N TRP A 117 -8.20 8.38 -3.70
CA TRP A 117 -9.65 8.37 -3.52
C TRP A 117 -10.40 8.22 -4.84
N ASN A 118 -9.96 8.91 -5.90
CA ASN A 118 -10.55 8.76 -7.23
C ASN A 118 -10.43 7.30 -7.71
N GLY A 119 -9.23 6.70 -7.56
CA GLY A 119 -9.00 5.30 -7.92
C GLY A 119 -9.86 4.33 -7.11
N VAL A 120 -9.95 4.51 -5.79
CA VAL A 120 -10.76 3.67 -4.89
C VAL A 120 -12.23 3.73 -5.29
N MET A 121 -12.79 4.93 -5.46
CA MET A 121 -14.20 5.11 -5.81
C MET A 121 -14.55 4.47 -7.17
N MET A 122 -13.69 4.65 -8.17
CA MET A 122 -13.88 4.06 -9.50
C MET A 122 -13.71 2.53 -9.49
N GLN A 123 -12.70 2.01 -8.79
CA GLN A 123 -12.39 0.57 -8.75
C GLN A 123 -13.44 -0.22 -7.96
N PHE A 124 -13.80 0.28 -6.78
CA PHE A 124 -14.71 -0.41 -5.86
C PHE A 124 -16.17 0.00 -6.03
N LYS A 125 -16.46 0.93 -6.96
CA LYS A 125 -17.83 1.34 -7.33
C LYS A 125 -18.61 1.82 -6.11
N CYS A 126 -17.98 2.69 -5.33
CA CYS A 126 -18.45 3.25 -4.06
C CYS A 126 -18.18 4.76 -4.02
N CYS A 127 -18.72 5.45 -3.03
CA CYS A 127 -18.50 6.89 -2.88
C CYS A 127 -18.30 7.30 -1.42
N GLY A 128 -17.16 7.89 -1.10
CA GLY A 128 -16.80 8.31 0.26
C GLY A 128 -16.48 7.15 1.19
N VAL A 129 -16.35 7.43 2.48
CA VAL A 129 -16.05 6.42 3.51
C VAL A 129 -17.33 5.69 3.92
N ASP A 130 -18.34 6.43 4.36
CA ASP A 130 -19.69 5.95 4.64
C ASP A 130 -20.69 6.38 3.56
N GLY A 131 -20.39 7.46 2.84
CA GLY A 131 -21.20 7.94 1.73
C GLY A 131 -20.66 9.24 1.12
N TYR A 132 -21.26 9.69 0.03
CA TYR A 132 -20.83 10.90 -0.68
C TYR A 132 -20.90 12.18 0.18
N GLN A 133 -21.74 12.19 1.22
CA GLN A 133 -21.88 13.30 2.15
C GLN A 133 -20.59 13.56 2.95
N ASP A 134 -19.70 12.56 3.03
CA ASP A 134 -18.41 12.73 3.69
C ASP A 134 -17.60 13.86 3.03
N PHE A 135 -17.68 14.02 1.71
CA PHE A 135 -16.94 15.08 1.03
C PHE A 135 -17.43 16.48 1.38
N LYS A 136 -18.74 16.66 1.61
CA LYS A 136 -19.29 17.95 2.07
C LYS A 136 -18.85 18.32 3.49
N THR A 137 -18.57 17.31 4.33
CA THR A 137 -18.31 17.51 5.76
C THR A 137 -16.82 17.54 6.06
N TYR A 138 -16.05 16.67 5.40
CA TYR A 138 -14.65 16.38 5.73
C TYR A 138 -13.67 16.84 4.66
N SER A 139 -14.10 17.29 3.48
CA SER A 139 -13.21 17.76 2.40
C SER A 139 -13.35 19.28 2.15
N PRO A 140 -12.77 20.13 3.02
CA PRO A 140 -12.87 21.59 2.88
C PRO A 140 -12.16 22.12 1.62
N ASP A 141 -11.12 21.41 1.16
CA ASP A 141 -10.32 21.81 0.00
C ASP A 141 -10.91 21.31 -1.32
N TRP A 142 -12.06 20.62 -1.27
CA TRP A 142 -12.78 20.17 -2.46
C TRP A 142 -13.77 21.24 -2.93
N GLU A 143 -13.47 21.83 -4.08
CA GLU A 143 -14.40 22.74 -4.74
C GLU A 143 -15.60 21.96 -5.28
N HIS A 144 -16.80 22.30 -4.78
CA HIS A 144 -18.06 21.64 -5.14
C HIS A 144 -19.12 22.63 -5.66
N THR A 145 -18.83 23.93 -5.62
CA THR A 145 -19.64 24.99 -6.23
C THR A 145 -18.84 25.71 -7.28
N GLY A 146 -19.50 26.24 -8.30
CA GLY A 146 -18.78 27.10 -9.22
C GLY A 146 -17.96 26.36 -10.29
N ILE A 147 -18.09 25.04 -10.39
CA ILE A 147 -17.17 24.22 -11.19
C ILE A 147 -17.46 24.41 -12.67
N GLN A 148 -16.41 24.71 -13.43
CA GLN A 148 -16.45 24.73 -14.88
C GLN A 148 -15.97 23.39 -15.42
N ILE A 149 -16.87 22.67 -16.10
CA ILE A 149 -16.56 21.41 -16.75
C ILE A 149 -16.51 21.67 -18.25
N TYR A 150 -15.32 21.48 -18.85
CA TYR A 150 -15.04 21.70 -20.27
C TYR A 150 -15.42 23.10 -20.80
N GLY A 151 -15.33 24.15 -19.96
CA GLY A 151 -15.51 25.55 -20.37
C GLY A 151 -16.96 25.97 -20.68
N SER A 152 -17.95 25.16 -20.32
CA SER A 152 -19.37 25.50 -20.48
C SER A 152 -20.10 25.46 -19.13
N GLY A 153 -20.71 26.59 -18.75
CA GLY A 153 -21.55 26.68 -17.56
C GLY A 153 -20.81 26.55 -16.23
N THR A 154 -21.51 26.94 -15.17
CA THR A 154 -21.05 26.86 -13.78
C THR A 154 -21.97 25.92 -13.05
N TYR A 155 -21.43 24.84 -12.49
CA TYR A 155 -22.22 23.80 -11.86
C TYR A 155 -21.89 23.66 -10.37
N ASN A 156 -22.91 23.32 -9.59
CA ASN A 156 -22.76 22.90 -8.21
C ASN A 156 -22.97 21.38 -8.18
N ILE A 157 -22.00 20.66 -7.62
CA ILE A 157 -22.03 19.20 -7.50
C ILE A 157 -22.15 18.82 -6.02
N ASP A 158 -22.88 17.75 -5.77
CA ASP A 158 -23.11 17.20 -4.43
C ASP A 158 -22.13 16.08 -4.08
N MET A 159 -21.48 15.48 -5.09
CA MET A 159 -20.48 14.42 -4.92
C MET A 159 -19.37 14.52 -5.96
N PRO A 160 -18.19 13.92 -5.71
CA PRO A 160 -17.11 13.89 -6.69
C PRO A 160 -17.49 13.14 -7.97
N LEU A 161 -16.93 13.60 -9.09
CA LEU A 161 -17.15 12.97 -10.41
C LEU A 161 -16.69 11.51 -10.45
N ALA A 162 -15.66 11.15 -9.66
CA ALA A 162 -15.20 9.76 -9.53
C ALA A 162 -16.27 8.80 -8.94
N CYS A 163 -17.31 9.34 -8.30
CA CYS A 163 -18.45 8.56 -7.81
C CYS A 163 -19.48 8.24 -8.91
N CYS A 164 -19.34 8.82 -10.09
CA CYS A 164 -20.23 8.55 -11.21
C CYS A 164 -19.81 7.26 -11.93
N LYS A 165 -20.81 6.47 -12.35
CA LYS A 165 -20.56 5.24 -13.12
C LYS A 165 -19.97 5.52 -14.49
N THR A 166 -20.39 6.64 -15.07
CA THR A 166 -19.97 7.13 -16.38
C THR A 166 -19.60 8.59 -16.28
N LEU A 167 -18.43 8.94 -16.81
CA LEU A 167 -18.04 10.33 -17.03
C LEU A 167 -18.50 10.70 -18.43
N SER A 168 -19.64 11.39 -18.53
CA SER A 168 -20.12 11.92 -19.81
C SER A 168 -19.36 13.20 -20.17
N SER A 169 -19.02 13.37 -21.45
CA SER A 169 -18.16 14.45 -21.95
C SER A 169 -18.89 15.78 -22.24
N SER A 170 -20.18 15.91 -21.96
CA SER A 170 -21.00 17.02 -22.48
C SER A 170 -21.69 17.93 -21.46
N ALA A 171 -21.52 17.72 -20.14
CA ALA A 171 -21.91 18.64 -19.06
C ALA A 171 -21.34 18.10 -17.74
N ALA A 172 -21.44 18.85 -16.63
CA ALA A 172 -21.35 18.22 -15.31
C ALA A 172 -22.37 17.07 -15.29
N PRO A 173 -21.93 15.80 -15.18
CA PRO A 173 -22.83 14.70 -15.38
C PRO A 173 -23.87 14.74 -14.25
N ALA A 174 -25.16 14.63 -14.61
CA ALA A 174 -26.28 14.78 -13.68
C ALA A 174 -26.13 13.87 -12.44
N CYS A 175 -25.41 12.76 -12.58
CA CYS A 175 -24.99 11.86 -11.49
C CYS A 175 -24.30 12.56 -10.31
N ALA A 176 -23.59 13.66 -10.54
CA ALA A 176 -22.84 14.39 -9.52
C ALA A 176 -23.69 15.48 -8.83
N GLN A 177 -24.83 15.87 -9.40
CA GLN A 177 -25.72 16.92 -8.89
C GLN A 177 -26.90 16.36 -8.09
N ALA A 178 -27.23 15.08 -8.28
CA ALA A 178 -28.33 14.44 -7.55
C ALA A 178 -28.03 12.96 -7.33
N SER A 179 -28.72 12.39 -6.34
CA SER A 179 -28.78 10.95 -6.16
C SER A 179 -29.54 10.31 -7.33
N SER A 180 -28.84 9.66 -8.27
CA SER A 180 -29.45 8.95 -9.39
C SER A 180 -28.87 7.54 -9.55
N ASP A 181 -29.52 6.70 -10.34
CA ASP A 181 -29.00 5.37 -10.68
C ASP A 181 -27.71 5.42 -11.53
N GLU A 182 -27.28 6.61 -11.97
CA GLU A 182 -26.04 6.82 -12.74
C GLU A 182 -24.80 7.03 -11.85
N ASN A 183 -24.97 7.09 -10.53
CA ASN A 183 -23.86 7.11 -9.58
C ASN A 183 -23.73 5.79 -8.80
N TYR A 184 -22.56 5.60 -8.18
CA TYR A 184 -22.35 4.56 -7.18
C TYR A 184 -23.16 4.91 -5.92
N LYS A 185 -24.45 4.54 -5.94
CA LYS A 185 -25.51 4.73 -4.92
C LYS A 185 -25.11 5.46 -3.64
N THR A 186 -25.90 6.48 -3.30
CA THR A 186 -25.83 7.41 -2.17
C THR A 186 -25.69 6.88 -0.72
N LYS A 187 -25.71 5.56 -0.50
CA LYS A 187 -25.62 4.94 0.83
C LYS A 187 -24.56 3.85 0.93
N VAL A 188 -23.72 3.69 -0.10
CA VAL A 188 -22.65 2.69 -0.09
C VAL A 188 -21.31 3.41 -0.11
N GLY A 189 -20.84 3.76 1.08
CA GLY A 189 -19.46 4.15 1.30
C GLY A 189 -18.49 3.00 1.01
N CYS A 190 -17.24 3.33 0.70
CA CYS A 190 -16.20 2.35 0.41
C CYS A 190 -15.81 1.52 1.65
N CYS A 191 -16.22 1.94 2.84
CA CYS A 191 -16.04 1.23 4.10
C CYS A 191 -17.39 0.82 4.75
N TYR A 192 -18.47 0.69 3.95
CA TYR A 192 -19.79 0.32 4.46
C TYR A 192 -19.81 -1.13 4.99
N ASP A 193 -20.45 -1.33 6.15
CA ASP A 193 -20.57 -2.63 6.84
C ASP A 193 -21.19 -3.69 5.93
N ARG A 194 -20.56 -4.88 5.88
CA ARG A 194 -21.04 -6.05 5.14
C ARG A 194 -21.47 -7.17 6.09
#